data_AF-A0A0F8YXY7-F1
#
_entry.id   AF-A0A0F8YXY7-F1
#
_cell.length_a   1.000
_cell.length_b   1.000
_cell.length_c   1.000
_cell.angle_alpha   90.00
_cell.angle_beta   90.00
_cell.angle_gamma   90.00
#
_symmetry.space_group_name_H-M   'P 1'
#
loop_
_entity.id
_entity.type
_entity.pdbx_description
1 polymer ?
#
loop_
_entity_poly.entity_id
_entity_poly.type
_entity_poly.pdbx_seq_one_letter_code
_entity_poly.pdbx_strand_id
1 'polypeptide(L)'
;MAAAAYDPWRGDTPCHPCDDRPAAMTPGPGNSLTDIAGLRVGHAQDATLKSGVTVVTADTPFTAAVHVMGGAPGTRETDLLAPDKTVAAVDALVLSGGSAYGLDACSGVVDALRARGRGFRVGDALIPLVPGAILFDLLNGGDKDWERNPYADLGRKALDAAAEDFALGSVGAGTGALSAMVKGGLGSASLQLPDGSMVGALVGANPVGAVTTPGDRHFHAAP
;
A
#
# COMPACT_ATOMS: atom_id res chain seq x y z
N MET A 1 23.38 -20.76 -28.91
CA MET A 1 24.41 -20.47 -29.93
C MET A 1 23.83 -19.46 -30.91
N ALA A 2 24.33 -18.23 -30.90
CA ALA A 2 24.22 -17.27 -31.98
C ALA A 2 25.40 -16.30 -31.79
N ALA A 3 26.36 -16.34 -32.71
CA ALA A 3 27.54 -15.49 -32.73
C ALA A 3 27.26 -14.33 -33.69
N ALA A 4 27.50 -13.10 -33.24
CA ALA A 4 27.58 -11.92 -34.11
C ALA A 4 29.03 -11.44 -34.09
N ALA A 5 29.64 -11.40 -35.27
CA ALA A 5 30.99 -10.89 -35.50
C ALA A 5 30.99 -9.35 -35.37
N TYR A 6 31.99 -8.82 -34.69
CA TYR A 6 32.24 -7.37 -34.58
C TYR A 6 33.38 -6.98 -35.53
N ASP A 7 33.12 -6.00 -36.39
CA ASP A 7 34.08 -5.37 -37.30
C ASP A 7 34.57 -4.06 -36.66
N PRO A 8 35.86 -3.93 -36.32
CA PRO A 8 36.39 -2.70 -35.73
C PRO A 8 36.92 -1.78 -36.83
N TRP A 9 36.38 -0.56 -36.88
CA TRP A 9 36.86 0.65 -37.59
C TRP A 9 36.22 0.99 -38.95
N ARG A 10 35.16 1.81 -38.90
CA ARG A 10 34.92 2.92 -39.83
C ARG A 10 33.86 3.89 -39.28
N GLY A 11 34.18 5.19 -39.23
CA GLY A 11 33.18 6.26 -39.31
C GLY A 11 33.23 7.29 -38.20
N ASP A 12 33.93 8.39 -38.45
CA ASP A 12 33.85 9.66 -37.72
C ASP A 12 32.40 10.18 -37.66
N THR A 13 31.70 9.87 -36.56
CA THR A 13 30.45 10.54 -36.18
C THR A 13 30.81 11.51 -35.06
N PRO A 14 30.49 12.81 -35.14
CA PRO A 14 30.76 13.72 -34.04
C PRO A 14 30.03 13.19 -32.80
N CYS A 15 30.78 13.00 -31.71
CA CYS A 15 30.23 12.58 -30.43
C CYS A 15 29.08 13.53 -30.09
N HIS A 16 27.85 13.02 -30.09
CA HIS A 16 26.78 13.64 -29.32
C HIS A 16 27.33 13.88 -27.91
N PRO A 17 27.12 15.07 -27.30
CA PRO A 17 27.52 15.25 -25.92
C PRO A 17 26.85 14.15 -25.10
N CYS A 18 27.66 13.28 -24.51
CA CYS A 18 27.25 12.37 -23.44
C CYS A 18 26.87 13.23 -22.25
N ASP A 19 25.69 13.84 -22.30
CA ASP A 19 24.96 14.20 -21.10
C ASP A 19 24.24 12.92 -20.62
N ASP A 20 25.04 11.91 -20.25
CA ASP A 20 24.59 10.67 -19.58
C ASP A 20 24.22 10.95 -18.12
N ARG A 21 23.67 12.14 -17.83
CA ARG A 21 22.96 12.33 -16.58
C ARG A 21 21.68 11.51 -16.72
N PRO A 22 21.48 10.44 -15.91
CA PRO A 22 20.22 9.75 -15.92
C PRO A 22 19.14 10.81 -15.71
N ALA A 23 18.16 10.85 -16.63
CA ALA A 23 17.08 11.81 -16.54
C ALA A 23 16.53 11.77 -15.12
N ALA A 24 16.54 12.93 -14.46
CA ALA A 24 16.37 12.99 -13.02
C ALA A 24 14.94 12.56 -12.66
N MET A 25 14.82 11.58 -11.77
CA MET A 25 13.54 11.26 -11.13
C MET A 25 13.15 12.43 -10.24
N THR A 26 11.93 12.92 -10.35
CA THR A 26 11.44 14.04 -9.53
C THR A 26 10.22 13.62 -8.71
N PRO A 27 10.02 14.17 -7.51
CA PRO A 27 8.77 13.97 -6.77
C PRO A 27 7.53 14.27 -7.62
N GLY A 28 6.48 13.46 -7.44
CA GLY A 28 5.18 13.77 -8.03
C GLY A 28 4.55 15.02 -7.42
N PRO A 29 3.47 15.57 -8.01
CA PRO A 29 2.90 16.85 -7.60
C PRO A 29 2.39 16.87 -6.16
N GLY A 30 1.82 15.76 -5.66
CA GLY A 30 1.41 15.60 -4.28
C GLY A 30 2.44 14.87 -3.40
N ASN A 31 3.52 14.36 -3.99
CA ASN A 31 4.42 13.40 -3.35
C ASN A 31 3.64 12.29 -2.63
N SER A 32 2.63 11.74 -3.30
CA SER A 32 1.60 10.88 -2.72
C SER A 32 1.21 9.74 -3.66
N LEU A 33 0.75 8.61 -3.11
CA LEU A 33 0.29 7.45 -3.87
C LEU A 33 -0.77 7.82 -4.92
N THR A 34 -1.64 8.78 -4.61
CA THR A 34 -2.74 9.24 -5.48
C THR A 34 -2.28 10.15 -6.61
N ASP A 35 -0.98 10.46 -6.72
CA ASP A 35 -0.41 11.01 -7.96
C ASP A 35 -0.53 9.99 -9.12
N ILE A 36 -0.72 8.70 -8.82
CA ILE A 36 -1.15 7.70 -9.81
C ILE A 36 -2.65 7.89 -10.08
N ALA A 37 -2.96 8.37 -11.27
CA ALA A 37 -4.32 8.69 -11.69
C ALA A 37 -5.30 7.53 -11.44
N GLY A 38 -6.45 7.84 -10.83
CA GLY A 38 -7.55 6.91 -10.57
C GLY A 38 -7.43 6.14 -9.26
N LEU A 39 -6.27 6.16 -8.58
CA LEU A 39 -6.17 5.63 -7.22
C LEU A 39 -6.84 6.56 -6.21
N ARG A 40 -7.45 5.95 -5.18
CA ARG A 40 -8.05 6.62 -4.04
C ARG A 40 -7.66 5.89 -2.77
N VAL A 41 -7.48 6.65 -1.70
CA VAL A 41 -7.12 6.14 -0.38
C VAL A 41 -8.13 6.64 0.63
N GLY A 42 -8.59 5.75 1.51
CA GLY A 42 -9.53 6.09 2.57
C GLY A 42 -9.12 5.51 3.91
N HIS A 43 -9.51 6.19 4.98
CA HIS A 43 -9.17 5.82 6.35
C HIS A 43 -10.40 5.77 7.23
N ALA A 44 -10.41 4.83 8.16
CA ALA A 44 -11.28 4.86 9.32
C ALA A 44 -10.51 4.41 10.55
N GLN A 45 -10.85 4.98 11.70
CA GLN A 45 -10.12 4.75 12.94
C GLN A 45 -11.04 4.92 14.13
N ASP A 46 -10.67 4.28 15.23
CA ASP A 46 -11.32 4.41 16.52
C ASP A 46 -10.27 4.81 17.56
N ALA A 47 -10.51 5.95 18.23
CA ALA A 47 -9.59 6.53 19.20
C ALA A 47 -9.56 5.75 20.52
N THR A 48 -10.65 5.09 20.90
CA THR A 48 -10.76 4.25 22.09
C THR A 48 -10.01 2.95 21.87
N LEU A 49 -10.22 2.33 20.70
CA LEU A 49 -9.47 1.16 20.22
C LEU A 49 -8.00 1.50 19.98
N LYS A 50 -7.68 2.76 19.66
CA LYS A 50 -6.37 3.21 19.15
C LYS A 50 -5.91 2.42 17.94
N SER A 51 -6.81 2.12 17.02
CA SER A 51 -6.50 1.36 15.82
C SER A 51 -7.34 1.86 14.65
N GLY A 52 -7.04 1.38 13.45
CA GLY A 52 -7.74 1.78 12.25
C GLY A 52 -7.38 0.96 11.03
N VAL A 53 -8.03 1.32 9.93
CA VAL A 53 -7.95 0.67 8.62
C VAL A 53 -7.69 1.72 7.56
N THR A 54 -6.83 1.38 6.61
CA THR A 54 -6.59 2.11 5.38
C THR A 54 -6.99 1.23 4.20
N VAL A 55 -7.77 1.78 3.27
CA VAL A 55 -8.19 1.11 2.03
C VAL A 55 -7.60 1.87 0.85
N VAL A 56 -7.00 1.14 -0.09
CA VAL A 56 -6.62 1.65 -1.41
C VAL A 56 -7.59 1.05 -2.42
N THR A 57 -8.25 1.87 -3.23
CA THR A 57 -9.19 1.44 -4.28
C THR A 57 -9.01 2.31 -5.52
N ALA A 58 -9.62 1.91 -6.64
CA ALA A 58 -9.86 2.77 -7.79
C ALA A 58 -11.32 2.66 -8.25
N ASP A 59 -11.70 3.43 -9.26
CA ASP A 59 -13.02 3.31 -9.89
C ASP A 59 -13.18 2.00 -10.68
N THR A 60 -12.07 1.46 -11.19
CA THR A 60 -11.99 0.15 -11.86
C THR A 60 -11.04 -0.79 -11.11
N PRO A 61 -11.20 -2.12 -11.23
CA PRO A 61 -10.22 -3.07 -10.70
C PRO A 61 -8.82 -2.82 -11.27
N PHE A 62 -7.78 -3.10 -10.50
CA PHE A 62 -6.38 -2.90 -10.89
C PHE A 62 -5.56 -4.17 -10.66
N THR A 63 -4.53 -4.38 -11.49
CA THR A 63 -3.58 -5.47 -11.34
C THR A 63 -2.79 -5.30 -10.03
N ALA A 64 -2.63 -6.39 -9.29
CA ALA A 64 -1.88 -6.41 -8.04
C ALA A 64 -1.02 -7.67 -7.95
N ALA A 65 0.10 -7.54 -7.24
CA ALA A 65 0.99 -8.63 -6.86
C ALA A 65 1.41 -8.42 -5.40
N VAL A 66 1.93 -9.46 -4.76
CA VAL A 66 2.34 -9.39 -3.35
C VAL A 66 3.69 -10.05 -3.12
N HIS A 67 4.47 -9.47 -2.22
CA HIS A 67 5.72 -10.04 -1.75
C HIS A 67 5.78 -9.93 -0.22
N VAL A 68 5.80 -11.08 0.46
CA VAL A 68 5.76 -11.16 1.93
C VAL A 68 7.13 -11.57 2.45
N MET A 69 7.77 -10.68 3.20
CA MET A 69 9.14 -10.88 3.71
C MET A 69 9.24 -10.99 5.24
N GLY A 70 8.20 -10.58 5.97
CA GLY A 70 8.17 -10.70 7.43
C GLY A 70 8.00 -12.16 7.87
N GLY A 71 8.64 -12.54 8.99
CA GLY A 71 8.62 -13.92 9.48
C GLY A 71 7.31 -14.38 10.15
N ALA A 72 6.40 -13.45 10.47
CA ALA A 72 5.09 -13.75 11.06
C ALA A 72 4.00 -12.90 10.39
N PRO A 73 3.67 -13.19 9.11
CA PRO A 73 2.70 -12.39 8.38
C PRO A 73 1.27 -12.69 8.83
N GLY A 74 0.41 -11.66 8.84
CA GLY A 74 -1.04 -11.84 8.81
C GLY A 74 -1.57 -11.23 7.53
N THR A 75 -2.16 -12.06 6.68
CA THR A 75 -2.59 -11.66 5.35
C THR A 75 -3.89 -12.35 4.97
N ARG A 76 -4.60 -11.78 4.01
CA ARG A 76 -5.80 -12.34 3.40
C ARG A 76 -5.69 -12.25 1.89
N GLU A 77 -6.10 -13.31 1.21
CA GLU A 77 -6.22 -13.35 -0.26
C GLU A 77 -4.91 -13.01 -1.00
N THR A 78 -3.77 -13.43 -0.45
CA THR A 78 -2.47 -13.23 -1.11
C THR A 78 -2.19 -14.28 -2.19
N ASP A 79 -2.69 -15.51 -2.04
CA ASP A 79 -2.44 -16.58 -3.01
C ASP A 79 -3.00 -16.29 -4.40
N LEU A 80 -4.13 -15.56 -4.49
CA LEU A 80 -4.73 -15.17 -5.77
C LEU A 80 -3.90 -14.13 -6.53
N LEU A 81 -2.96 -13.46 -5.85
CA LEU A 81 -2.07 -12.45 -6.44
C LEU A 81 -0.82 -13.05 -7.07
N ALA A 82 -0.64 -14.37 -7.00
CA ALA A 82 0.45 -15.02 -7.71
C ALA A 82 0.21 -14.94 -9.24
N PRO A 83 1.25 -14.65 -10.04
CA PRO A 83 1.11 -14.37 -11.47
C PRO A 83 0.64 -15.57 -12.30
N ASP A 84 0.67 -16.77 -11.73
CA ASP A 84 0.18 -18.01 -12.35
C ASP A 84 -1.31 -18.29 -12.05
N LYS A 85 -2.01 -17.41 -11.34
CA LYS A 85 -3.44 -17.53 -11.03
C LYS A 85 -4.32 -16.82 -12.06
N THR A 86 -5.60 -17.19 -12.07
CA THR A 86 -6.58 -16.72 -13.05
C THR A 86 -7.09 -15.30 -12.79
N VAL A 87 -6.90 -14.77 -11.58
CA VAL A 87 -7.34 -13.41 -11.23
C VAL A 87 -6.32 -12.42 -11.79
N ALA A 88 -6.76 -11.54 -12.68
CA ALA A 88 -5.90 -10.50 -13.28
C ALA A 88 -5.90 -9.17 -12.51
N ALA A 89 -6.95 -8.90 -11.73
CA ALA A 89 -7.17 -7.63 -11.06
C ALA A 89 -8.01 -7.78 -9.79
N VAL A 90 -7.82 -6.86 -8.85
CA VAL A 90 -8.54 -6.79 -7.57
C VAL A 90 -9.25 -5.44 -7.43
N ASP A 91 -10.25 -5.36 -6.56
CA ASP A 91 -11.09 -4.17 -6.42
C ASP A 91 -10.52 -3.15 -5.44
N ALA A 92 -9.85 -3.64 -4.39
CA ALA A 92 -9.26 -2.84 -3.33
C ALA A 92 -8.14 -3.60 -2.61
N LEU A 93 -7.27 -2.88 -1.92
CA LEU A 93 -6.27 -3.41 -0.98
C LEU A 93 -6.52 -2.83 0.41
N VAL A 94 -6.31 -3.64 1.46
CA VAL A 94 -6.55 -3.24 2.85
C VAL A 94 -5.27 -3.33 3.67
N LEU A 95 -4.95 -2.26 4.38
CA LEU A 95 -3.97 -2.25 5.47
C LEU A 95 -4.73 -2.01 6.78
N SER A 96 -4.53 -2.84 7.79
CA SER A 96 -5.26 -2.71 9.07
C SER A 96 -4.34 -2.87 10.27
N GLY A 97 -4.65 -2.18 11.36
CA GLY A 97 -4.20 -2.59 12.69
C GLY A 97 -4.92 -3.84 13.18
N GLY A 98 -4.84 -4.14 14.47
CA GLY A 98 -5.62 -5.20 15.11
C GLY A 98 -5.04 -6.59 15.09
N SER A 99 -3.82 -6.77 14.56
CA SER A 99 -3.27 -8.10 14.31
C SER A 99 -4.27 -8.96 13.50
N ALA A 100 -4.38 -10.26 13.78
CA ALA A 100 -5.21 -11.17 13.00
C ALA A 100 -6.69 -10.75 12.95
N TYR A 101 -7.20 -10.08 14.00
CA TYR A 101 -8.57 -9.54 14.01
C TYR A 101 -8.79 -8.48 12.93
N GLY A 102 -7.74 -7.74 12.57
CA GLY A 102 -7.76 -6.75 11.49
C GLY A 102 -8.07 -7.32 10.11
N LEU A 103 -7.89 -8.63 9.90
CA LEU A 103 -8.21 -9.27 8.61
C LEU A 103 -9.71 -9.21 8.29
N ASP A 104 -10.57 -9.05 9.30
CA ASP A 104 -12.03 -8.86 9.12
C ASP A 104 -12.38 -7.52 8.48
N ALA A 105 -11.47 -6.53 8.48
CA ALA A 105 -11.66 -5.29 7.75
C ALA A 105 -11.94 -5.52 6.27
N CYS A 106 -11.30 -6.53 5.67
CA CYS A 106 -11.53 -6.92 4.29
C CYS A 106 -12.98 -7.36 4.07
N SER A 107 -13.62 -8.03 5.03
CA SER A 107 -15.02 -8.46 4.93
C SER A 107 -15.97 -7.26 4.80
N GLY A 108 -15.76 -6.20 5.59
CA GLY A 108 -16.56 -4.98 5.47
C GLY A 108 -16.37 -4.24 4.14
N VAL A 109 -15.15 -4.28 3.59
CA VAL A 109 -14.85 -3.74 2.24
C VAL A 109 -15.53 -4.59 1.16
N VAL A 110 -15.49 -5.92 1.27
CA VAL A 110 -16.19 -6.86 0.37
C VAL A 110 -17.68 -6.56 0.35
N ASP A 111 -18.34 -6.48 1.51
CA ASP A 111 -19.77 -6.21 1.59
C ASP A 111 -20.15 -4.87 0.93
N ALA A 112 -19.34 -3.83 1.17
CA ALA A 112 -19.56 -2.51 0.61
C ALA A 112 -19.35 -2.48 -0.92
N LEU A 113 -18.30 -3.14 -1.44
CA LEU A 113 -18.08 -3.28 -2.88
C LEU A 113 -19.20 -4.08 -3.56
N ARG A 114 -19.63 -5.19 -2.94
CA ARG A 114 -20.72 -6.03 -3.43
C ARG A 114 -22.02 -5.24 -3.56
N ALA A 115 -22.33 -4.41 -2.56
CA ALA A 115 -23.50 -3.52 -2.55
C ALA A 115 -23.44 -2.45 -3.65
N ARG A 116 -22.23 -2.04 -4.05
CA ARG A 116 -21.97 -1.11 -5.17
C ARG A 116 -21.91 -1.81 -6.53
N GLY A 117 -22.17 -3.12 -6.60
CA GLY A 117 -22.10 -3.87 -7.85
C GLY A 117 -20.68 -4.06 -8.40
N ARG A 118 -19.65 -3.90 -7.56
CA ARG A 118 -18.24 -4.08 -7.92
C ARG A 118 -17.73 -5.46 -7.48
N GLY A 119 -16.93 -6.09 -8.33
CA GLY A 119 -16.37 -7.41 -8.08
C GLY A 119 -16.07 -8.21 -9.36
N PHE A 120 -15.32 -9.28 -9.19
CA PHE A 120 -15.08 -10.29 -10.21
C PHE A 120 -16.37 -11.08 -10.51
N ARG A 121 -16.69 -11.29 -11.78
CA ARG A 121 -17.93 -11.99 -12.19
C ARG A 121 -17.65 -13.43 -12.59
N VAL A 122 -18.41 -14.35 -12.00
CA VAL A 122 -18.47 -15.77 -12.40
C VAL A 122 -19.92 -16.12 -12.68
N GLY A 123 -20.31 -16.06 -13.96
CA GLY A 123 -21.71 -16.09 -14.36
C GLY A 123 -22.48 -14.93 -13.70
N ASP A 124 -23.53 -15.27 -12.95
CA ASP A 124 -24.35 -14.31 -12.20
C ASP A 124 -23.79 -13.95 -10.82
N ALA A 125 -22.79 -14.68 -10.33
CA ALA A 125 -22.12 -14.37 -9.08
C ALA A 125 -21.18 -13.17 -9.25
N LEU A 126 -21.20 -12.28 -8.25
CA LEU A 126 -20.31 -11.12 -8.15
C LEU A 126 -19.48 -11.25 -6.87
N ILE A 127 -18.16 -11.29 -7.02
CA ILE A 127 -17.20 -11.61 -5.96
C ILE A 127 -16.16 -10.49 -5.89
N PRO A 128 -16.30 -9.52 -4.97
CA PRO A 128 -15.24 -8.55 -4.71
C PRO A 128 -13.97 -9.25 -4.23
N LEU A 129 -12.83 -8.86 -4.78
CA LEU A 129 -11.52 -9.41 -4.40
C LEU A 129 -10.75 -8.34 -3.64
N VAL A 130 -10.47 -8.61 -2.36
CA VAL A 130 -9.93 -7.63 -1.42
C VAL A 130 -8.78 -8.23 -0.61
N PRO A 131 -7.57 -8.29 -1.20
CA PRO A 131 -6.37 -8.65 -0.47
C PRO A 131 -6.07 -7.66 0.67
N GLY A 132 -5.51 -8.18 1.75
CA GLY A 132 -5.16 -7.34 2.89
C GLY A 132 -3.98 -7.84 3.69
N ALA A 133 -3.37 -6.90 4.42
CA ALA A 133 -2.29 -7.15 5.36
C ALA A 133 -2.53 -6.36 6.66
N ILE A 134 -2.00 -6.90 7.75
CA ILE A 134 -2.21 -6.38 9.11
C ILE A 134 -0.89 -6.01 9.78
N LEU A 135 -0.99 -5.09 10.74
CA LEU A 135 0.05 -4.80 11.71
C LEU A 135 -0.46 -5.04 13.14
N PHE A 136 0.50 -5.24 14.05
CA PHE A 136 0.21 -5.46 15.46
C PHE A 136 0.19 -4.12 16.21
N ASP A 137 -0.96 -3.74 16.74
CA ASP A 137 -1.14 -2.57 17.61
C ASP A 137 -1.99 -2.90 18.86
N LEU A 138 -2.11 -4.18 19.22
CA LEU A 138 -2.98 -4.61 20.32
C LEU A 138 -2.48 -4.13 21.71
N LEU A 139 -1.18 -3.86 21.86
CA LEU A 139 -0.54 -3.44 23.11
C LEU A 139 -0.24 -1.93 23.20
N ASN A 140 -1.04 -1.11 22.52
CA ASN A 140 -0.87 0.35 22.50
C ASN A 140 -1.69 1.10 23.58
N GLY A 141 -2.30 0.36 24.52
CA GLY A 141 -3.10 0.89 25.61
C GLY A 141 -4.44 1.51 25.16
N GLY A 142 -5.00 1.09 24.03
CA GLY A 142 -6.42 1.31 23.71
C GLY A 142 -7.26 0.14 24.23
N ASP A 143 -8.57 0.31 24.33
CA ASP A 143 -9.49 -0.72 24.79
C ASP A 143 -9.57 -1.87 23.76
N LYS A 144 -9.24 -3.08 24.20
CA LYS A 144 -9.25 -4.31 23.39
C LYS A 144 -10.25 -5.34 23.93
N ASP A 145 -11.01 -5.01 24.97
CA ASP A 145 -11.98 -5.91 25.60
C ASP A 145 -13.35 -5.78 24.94
N TRP A 146 -13.39 -6.09 23.64
CA TRP A 146 -14.61 -6.07 22.85
C TRP A 146 -15.11 -7.51 22.63
N GLU A 147 -16.43 -7.70 22.60
CA GLU A 147 -17.03 -9.01 22.33
C GLU A 147 -17.14 -9.28 20.82
N ARG A 148 -17.50 -8.25 20.03
CA ARG A 148 -17.58 -8.32 18.56
C ARG A 148 -16.39 -7.61 17.94
N ASN A 149 -15.75 -8.27 16.98
CA ASN A 149 -14.65 -7.71 16.21
C ASN A 149 -15.06 -6.40 15.48
N PRO A 150 -14.42 -5.24 15.78
CA PRO A 150 -14.80 -3.95 15.22
C PRO A 150 -14.25 -3.70 13.80
N TYR A 151 -13.30 -4.51 13.32
CA TYR A 151 -12.52 -4.18 12.13
C TYR A 151 -13.34 -4.21 10.83
N ALA A 152 -14.37 -5.06 10.72
CA ALA A 152 -15.25 -5.07 9.55
C ALA A 152 -15.93 -3.71 9.34
N ASP A 153 -16.47 -3.11 10.41
CA ASP A 153 -17.16 -1.82 10.32
C ASP A 153 -16.16 -0.69 9.99
N LEU A 154 -14.93 -0.77 10.51
CA LEU A 154 -13.85 0.15 10.15
C LEU A 154 -13.46 0.01 8.67
N GLY A 155 -13.33 -1.21 8.16
CA GLY A 155 -13.00 -1.45 6.74
C GLY A 155 -14.04 -0.85 5.79
N ARG A 156 -15.33 -1.04 6.09
CA ARG A 156 -16.41 -0.40 5.33
C ARG A 156 -16.32 1.12 5.34
N LYS A 157 -16.17 1.72 6.53
CA LYS A 157 -16.02 3.18 6.68
C LYS A 157 -14.81 3.72 5.92
N ALA A 158 -13.69 2.99 5.94
CA ALA A 158 -12.48 3.38 5.23
C ALA A 158 -12.69 3.38 3.71
N LEU A 159 -13.40 2.38 3.16
CA LEU A 159 -13.77 2.37 1.74
C LEU A 159 -14.76 3.49 1.40
N ASP A 160 -15.73 3.78 2.26
CA ASP A 160 -16.69 4.88 2.08
C ASP A 160 -15.98 6.25 2.07
N ALA A 161 -14.86 6.39 2.79
CA ALA A 161 -14.06 7.60 2.88
C ALA A 161 -12.96 7.74 1.81
N ALA A 162 -12.87 6.82 0.84
CA ALA A 162 -11.78 6.81 -0.14
C ALA A 162 -11.83 8.03 -1.09
N ALA A 163 -10.74 8.81 -1.11
CA ALA A 163 -10.58 10.02 -1.91
C ALA A 163 -9.15 10.15 -2.48
N GLU A 164 -8.93 11.13 -3.36
CA GLU A 164 -7.60 11.46 -3.90
C GLU A 164 -6.74 12.19 -2.86
N ASP A 165 -7.34 13.10 -2.09
CA ASP A 165 -6.70 13.76 -0.95
C ASP A 165 -6.94 12.95 0.33
N PHE A 166 -5.87 12.66 1.07
CA PHE A 166 -5.91 11.85 2.27
C PHE A 166 -4.81 12.23 3.25
N ALA A 167 -5.09 12.00 4.53
CA ALA A 167 -4.17 12.36 5.61
C ALA A 167 -3.03 11.33 5.79
N LEU A 168 -1.90 11.78 6.33
CA LEU A 168 -0.78 10.93 6.74
C LEU A 168 -0.59 10.98 8.27
N GLY A 169 0.29 10.13 8.80
CA GLY A 169 0.63 10.05 10.21
C GLY A 169 -0.27 9.08 10.99
N SER A 170 -0.86 9.53 12.09
CA SER A 170 -1.65 8.67 13.00
C SER A 170 -3.09 8.52 12.52
N VAL A 171 -3.27 8.01 11.30
CA VAL A 171 -4.57 7.79 10.66
C VAL A 171 -4.68 6.39 10.06
N GLY A 172 -5.90 5.84 10.02
CA GLY A 172 -6.17 4.52 9.43
C GLY A 172 -5.30 3.42 10.05
N ALA A 173 -4.62 2.63 9.22
CA ALA A 173 -3.67 1.61 9.71
C ALA A 173 -2.55 2.22 10.59
N GLY A 174 -2.22 3.50 10.40
CA GLY A 174 -1.21 4.21 11.16
C GLY A 174 -1.64 4.66 12.57
N THR A 175 -2.93 4.59 12.92
CA THR A 175 -3.45 5.09 14.20
C THR A 175 -2.72 4.46 15.39
N GLY A 176 -2.65 3.13 15.43
CA GLY A 176 -2.01 2.38 16.50
C GLY A 176 -0.53 2.09 16.30
N ALA A 177 0.04 2.47 15.15
CA ALA A 177 1.37 2.06 14.74
C ALA A 177 2.49 2.70 15.58
N LEU A 178 3.53 1.92 15.90
CA LEU A 178 4.70 2.30 16.67
C LEU A 178 5.98 1.88 15.94
N SER A 179 7.07 2.59 16.21
CA SER A 179 8.40 2.27 15.71
C SER A 179 9.40 2.37 16.86
N ALA A 180 9.78 1.23 17.44
CA ALA A 180 10.58 1.19 18.66
C ALA A 180 10.05 2.18 19.74
N MET A 181 10.78 3.26 20.01
CA MET A 181 10.45 4.24 21.06
C MET A 181 9.65 5.45 20.57
N VAL A 182 9.31 5.52 19.28
CA VAL A 182 8.57 6.65 18.68
C VAL A 182 7.25 6.21 18.05
N LYS A 183 6.38 7.19 17.79
CA LYS A 183 5.13 6.96 17.08
C LYS A 183 5.43 6.58 15.62
N GLY A 184 4.87 5.46 15.18
CA GLY A 184 4.83 5.07 13.77
C GLY A 184 3.68 5.78 13.06
N GLY A 185 3.27 5.29 11.89
CA GLY A 185 2.13 5.88 11.20
C GLY A 185 2.02 5.50 9.74
N LEU A 186 1.13 6.18 9.04
CA LEU A 186 0.97 6.09 7.61
C LEU A 186 1.87 7.14 6.92
N GLY A 187 2.65 6.72 5.93
CA GLY A 187 3.47 7.62 5.10
C GLY A 187 3.23 7.37 3.62
N SER A 188 3.43 8.38 2.79
CA SER A 188 3.33 8.27 1.34
C SER A 188 4.42 9.08 0.63
N ALA A 189 4.77 8.66 -0.57
CA ALA A 189 5.71 9.33 -1.46
C ALA A 189 5.40 8.96 -2.91
N SER A 190 5.84 9.77 -3.86
CA SER A 190 5.75 9.45 -5.29
C SER A 190 6.91 10.05 -6.08
N LEU A 191 7.20 9.44 -7.23
CA LEU A 191 8.23 9.87 -8.17
C LEU A 191 7.72 9.73 -9.60
N GLN A 192 7.93 10.77 -10.41
CA GLN A 192 7.80 10.69 -11.86
C GLN A 192 9.12 10.21 -12.47
N LEU A 193 9.02 9.19 -13.32
CA LEU A 193 10.13 8.64 -14.08
C LEU A 193 10.36 9.44 -15.38
N PRO A 194 11.55 9.32 -16.00
CA PRO A 194 11.87 10.01 -17.25
C PRO A 194 10.93 9.74 -18.42
N ASP A 195 10.30 8.57 -18.45
CA ASP A 195 9.34 8.17 -19.49
C ASP A 195 7.92 8.73 -19.22
N GLY A 196 7.75 9.48 -18.14
CA GLY A 196 6.49 10.06 -17.70
C GLY A 196 5.68 9.18 -16.75
N SER A 197 6.09 7.92 -16.52
CA SER A 197 5.40 7.00 -15.60
C SER A 197 5.46 7.51 -14.16
N MET A 198 4.37 7.29 -13.41
CA MET A 198 4.29 7.63 -11.99
C MET A 198 4.46 6.38 -11.13
N VAL A 199 5.35 6.46 -10.13
CA VAL A 199 5.52 5.43 -9.09
C VAL A 199 5.14 6.05 -7.75
N GLY A 200 4.26 5.39 -7.01
CA GLY A 200 3.79 5.85 -5.70
C GLY A 200 3.95 4.76 -4.64
N ALA A 201 4.08 5.19 -3.39
CA ALA A 201 4.17 4.31 -2.24
C ALA A 201 3.25 4.78 -1.11
N LEU A 202 2.64 3.84 -0.39
CA LEU A 202 1.91 4.05 0.85
C LEU A 202 2.36 3.00 1.86
N VAL A 203 2.73 3.43 3.06
CA VAL A 203 3.40 2.59 4.06
C VAL A 203 2.74 2.74 5.42
N GLY A 204 2.25 1.63 5.99
CA GLY A 204 1.90 1.53 7.40
C GLY A 204 3.14 1.15 8.22
N ALA A 205 3.88 2.14 8.72
CA ALA A 205 5.13 1.94 9.44
C ALA A 205 4.89 1.52 10.90
N ASN A 206 4.95 0.21 11.14
CA ASN A 206 4.94 -0.40 12.48
C ASN A 206 6.11 -1.38 12.71
N PRO A 207 7.37 -0.97 12.48
CA PRO A 207 8.51 -1.85 12.65
C PRO A 207 8.79 -2.13 14.13
N VAL A 208 9.33 -3.32 14.43
CA VAL A 208 9.95 -3.59 15.74
C VAL A 208 11.22 -2.75 15.92
N GLY A 209 11.97 -2.53 14.82
CA GLY A 209 13.22 -1.75 14.83
C GLY A 209 13.00 -0.24 14.94
N ALA A 210 14.08 0.48 15.21
CA ALA A 210 14.09 1.94 15.21
C ALA A 210 14.24 2.49 13.78
N VAL A 211 13.53 3.58 13.48
CA VAL A 211 13.73 4.37 12.25
C VAL A 211 14.86 5.39 12.38
N THR A 212 15.37 5.59 13.60
CA THR A 212 16.44 6.53 13.94
C THR A 212 17.78 5.83 14.15
N THR A 213 18.87 6.52 13.83
CA THR A 213 20.23 6.09 14.17
C THR A 213 20.40 6.01 15.69
N PRO A 214 21.29 5.12 16.21
CA PRO A 214 21.59 5.07 17.64
C PRO A 214 21.92 6.45 18.22
N GLY A 215 21.21 6.86 19.26
CA GLY A 215 21.34 8.21 19.85
C GLY A 215 20.39 9.28 19.28
N ASP A 216 19.31 8.85 18.60
CA ASP A 216 18.04 9.55 18.35
C ASP A 216 18.04 10.84 17.52
N ARG A 217 19.17 11.24 16.91
CA ARG A 217 19.24 12.54 16.22
C ARG A 217 18.87 12.54 14.73
N HIS A 218 18.92 11.40 14.04
CA HIS A 218 18.67 11.33 12.60
C HIS A 218 17.88 10.09 12.23
N PHE A 219 17.06 10.19 11.18
CA PHE A 219 16.45 9.02 10.55
C PHE A 219 17.49 8.26 9.72
N HIS A 220 17.34 6.93 9.60
CA HIS A 220 18.18 6.13 8.69
C HIS A 220 18.06 6.57 7.23
N ALA A 221 16.94 7.18 6.85
CA ALA A 221 16.68 7.72 5.52
C ALA A 221 17.00 9.22 5.39
N ALA A 222 17.66 9.83 6.37
CA ALA A 222 18.09 11.22 6.26
C ALA A 222 19.14 11.36 5.12
N PRO A 223 19.14 12.46 4.36
CA PRO A 223 20.13 12.73 3.31
C PRO A 223 21.54 12.96 3.87
#